data_AF-A0A928L226-F1
#
_entry.id   AF-A0A928L226-F1
#
_cell.length_a   1.000
_cell.length_b   1.000
_cell.length_c   1.000
_cell.angle_alpha   90.00
_cell.angle_beta   90.00
_cell.angle_gamma   90.00
#
_symmetry.space_group_name_H-M   'P 1'
#
loop_
_entity.id
_entity.type
_entity.pdbx_description
1 polymer ?
#
loop_
_entity_poly.entity_id
_entity_poly.type
_entity_poly.pdbx_seq_one_letter_code
_entity_poly.pdbx_strand_id
1 'polypeptide(L)'
;GIWESIGWSSIVYVAALTGIDPCLYEAAEIDGAGRFKQAIHITLPGIIPTIVTMLILNIGTIMSVGFEKVFLLYNPLTYETGEVISTYVYNKGMVEMNFSFATAANLFNSVVNLLLVICSNFICRKVTESSLW
;
A
#
# COMPACT_ATOMS: atom_id res chain seq x y z
N GLY A 1 -0.22 -11.53 -1.54
CA GLY A 1 -1.64 -11.88 -1.25
C GLY A 1 -1.86 -11.72 0.23
N ILE A 2 -3.08 -11.43 0.72
CA ILE A 2 -3.27 -10.96 2.11
C ILE A 2 -2.65 -11.92 3.13
N TRP A 3 -2.82 -13.24 2.98
CA TRP A 3 -2.26 -14.23 3.90
C TRP A 3 -0.72 -14.16 4.04
N GLU A 4 -0.02 -13.80 2.97
CA GLU A 4 1.44 -13.66 2.95
C GLU A 4 1.88 -12.29 3.49
N SER A 5 1.18 -11.22 3.11
CA SER A 5 1.59 -9.85 3.42
C SER A 5 1.14 -9.38 4.81
N ILE A 6 0.10 -9.98 5.39
CA ILE A 6 -0.49 -9.54 6.65
C ILE A 6 0.50 -9.60 7.81
N GLY A 7 1.38 -10.60 7.84
CA GLY A 7 2.40 -10.75 8.88
C GLY A 7 3.36 -9.55 8.87
N TRP A 8 4.00 -9.29 7.74
CA TRP A 8 4.94 -8.15 7.61
C TRP A 8 4.26 -6.80 7.85
N SER A 9 3.09 -6.56 7.26
CA SER A 9 2.35 -5.31 7.45
C SER A 9 1.96 -5.10 8.92
N SER A 10 1.60 -6.15 9.65
CA SER A 10 1.21 -6.03 11.06
C SER A 10 2.36 -5.60 11.97
N ILE A 11 3.60 -6.01 11.68
CA ILE A 11 4.78 -5.66 12.48
C ILE A 11 4.97 -4.15 12.52
N VAL A 12 4.81 -3.47 11.39
CA VAL A 12 4.93 -2.02 11.28
C VAL A 12 3.90 -1.33 12.17
N TYR A 13 2.64 -1.78 12.13
CA TYR A 13 1.58 -1.20 12.95
C TYR A 13 1.78 -1.48 14.44
N VAL A 14 2.25 -2.66 14.82
CA VAL A 14 2.60 -2.98 16.21
C VAL A 14 3.75 -2.11 16.71
N ALA A 15 4.79 -1.90 15.90
CA ALA A 15 5.88 -1.00 16.26
C ALA A 15 5.39 0.44 16.48
N ALA A 16 4.50 0.95 15.62
CA ALA A 16 3.90 2.27 15.81
C ALA A 16 3.07 2.36 17.10
N LEU A 17 2.34 1.30 17.45
CA LEU A 17 1.59 1.23 18.70
C LEU A 17 2.48 1.31 19.94
N THR A 18 3.66 0.69 19.90
CA THR A 18 4.62 0.77 21.02
C THR A 18 5.19 2.18 21.23
N GLY A 19 5.06 3.07 20.24
CA GLY A 19 5.46 4.48 20.35
C GLY A 19 4.43 5.38 21.04
N ILE A 20 3.22 4.89 21.34
CA ILE A 20 2.20 5.68 22.02
C ILE A 20 2.45 5.67 23.53
N ASP A 21 2.42 6.85 24.16
CA ASP A 21 2.60 6.99 25.61
C ASP A 21 1.51 6.22 26.38
N PRO A 22 1.88 5.27 27.27
CA PRO A 22 0.93 4.52 28.09
C PRO A 22 0.08 5.42 29.00
N CYS A 23 0.57 6.61 29.39
CA CYS A 23 -0.19 7.55 30.23
C CYS A 23 -1.52 7.97 29.59
N LEU A 24 -1.59 8.01 28.25
CA LEU A 24 -2.83 8.33 27.52
C LEU A 24 -3.91 7.26 27.75
N TYR A 25 -3.51 5.98 27.79
CA TYR A 25 -4.43 4.87 28.02
C TYR A 25 -4.88 4.80 29.48
N GLU A 26 -3.96 5.01 30.43
CA GLU A 26 -4.26 5.03 31.86
C GLU A 26 -5.22 6.18 32.22
N ALA A 27 -4.96 7.39 31.72
CA ALA A 27 -5.86 8.53 31.92
C ALA A 27 -7.26 8.27 31.35
N ALA A 28 -7.35 7.70 30.14
CA ALA A 28 -8.62 7.37 29.54
C ALA A 28 -9.38 6.26 30.31
N GLU A 29 -8.66 5.32 30.92
CA GLU A 29 -9.28 4.29 31.77
C GLU A 29 -9.83 4.89 33.08
N ILE A 30 -9.13 5.85 33.69
CA ILE A 30 -9.61 6.62 34.85
C ILE A 30 -10.88 7.41 34.48
N ASP A 31 -10.94 7.98 33.27
CA ASP A 31 -12.12 8.68 32.73
C ASP A 31 -13.26 7.74 32.28
N GLY A 32 -13.11 6.42 32.46
CA GLY A 32 -14.14 5.43 32.11
C GLY A 32 -14.26 5.13 30.60
N ALA A 33 -13.23 5.44 29.81
CA ALA A 33 -13.19 5.09 28.40
C ALA A 33 -12.87 3.59 28.22
N GLY A 34 -13.86 2.81 27.77
CA GLY A 34 -13.65 1.40 27.42
C GLY A 34 -12.74 1.21 26.19
N ARG A 35 -12.31 -0.04 25.95
CA ARG A 35 -11.34 -0.42 24.89
C ARG A 35 -11.66 0.13 23.50
N PHE A 36 -12.92 0.19 23.12
CA PHE A 36 -13.33 0.73 21.81
C PHE A 36 -13.14 2.25 21.70
N LYS A 37 -13.39 2.99 22.78
CA LYS A 37 -13.17 4.44 22.83
C LYS A 37 -11.67 4.75 22.78
N GLN A 38 -10.86 4.00 23.53
CA GLN A 38 -9.40 4.08 23.49
C GLN A 38 -8.86 3.81 22.07
N ALA A 39 -9.39 2.78 21.39
CA ALA A 39 -9.00 2.46 20.02
C ALA A 39 -9.26 3.62 19.04
N ILE A 40 -10.41 4.30 19.14
CA ILE A 40 -10.78 5.38 18.21
C ILE A 40 -10.10 6.71 18.55
N HIS A 41 -9.93 7.04 19.83
CA HIS A 41 -9.51 8.38 20.25
C HIS A 41 -8.03 8.47 20.64
N ILE A 42 -7.37 7.35 20.92
CA ILE A 42 -5.95 7.31 21.31
C ILE A 42 -5.16 6.53 20.26
N THR A 43 -5.56 5.28 20.04
CA THR A 43 -4.82 4.36 19.18
C THR A 43 -4.83 4.84 17.73
N LEU A 44 -6.02 5.06 17.16
CA LEU A 44 -6.18 5.46 15.77
C LEU A 44 -5.44 6.78 15.48
N PRO A 45 -5.65 7.89 16.23
CA PRO A 45 -4.95 9.15 15.98
C PRO A 45 -3.44 9.04 16.19
N GLY A 46 -3.00 8.25 17.18
CA GLY A 46 -1.58 8.03 17.48
C GLY A 46 -0.81 7.32 16.36
N ILE A 47 -1.46 6.45 15.57
CA ILE A 47 -0.83 5.73 14.46
C ILE A 47 -1.18 6.29 13.06
N ILE A 48 -1.98 7.36 12.96
CA ILE A 48 -2.30 8.01 11.66
C ILE A 48 -1.04 8.26 10.81
N PRO A 49 0.05 8.84 11.35
CA PRO A 49 1.26 9.10 10.56
C PRO A 49 1.84 7.84 9.90
N THR A 50 1.82 6.71 10.63
CA THR A 50 2.30 5.43 10.13
C THR A 50 1.37 4.85 9.07
N ILE A 51 0.04 4.89 9.29
CA ILE A 51 -0.95 4.43 8.31
C ILE A 51 -0.78 5.22 7.01
N VAL A 52 -0.66 6.54 7.11
CA VAL A 52 -0.47 7.45 5.98
C VAL A 52 0.82 7.13 5.22
N THR A 53 1.93 6.92 5.92
CA THR A 53 3.21 6.56 5.30
C THR A 53 3.13 5.23 4.57
N MET A 54 2.54 4.22 5.21
CA MET A 54 2.32 2.90 4.60
C MET A 54 1.37 2.98 3.40
N LEU A 55 0.35 3.84 3.45
CA LEU A 55 -0.57 4.07 2.33
C LEU A 55 0.16 4.63 1.11
N ILE A 56 1.01 5.64 1.29
CA ILE A 56 1.78 6.24 0.20
C ILE A 56 2.70 5.19 -0.46
N LEU A 57 3.39 4.39 0.35
CA LEU A 57 4.28 3.34 -0.15
C LEU A 57 3.50 2.24 -0.89
N ASN A 58 2.33 1.84 -0.40
CA ASN A 58 1.49 0.84 -1.07
C ASN A 58 0.93 1.38 -2.39
N ILE A 59 0.46 2.63 -2.45
CA ILE A 59 -0.07 3.25 -3.66
C ILE A 59 0.96 3.24 -4.80
N GLY A 60 2.24 3.51 -4.49
CA GLY A 60 3.31 3.46 -5.49
C GLY A 60 3.53 2.09 -6.12
N THR A 61 3.02 1.03 -5.51
CA THR A 61 3.15 -0.36 -6.00
C THR A 61 1.90 -0.90 -6.70
N ILE A 62 0.75 -0.21 -6.60
CA ILE A 62 -0.56 -0.69 -7.08
C ILE A 62 -0.55 -1.12 -8.54
N MET A 63 0.10 -0.36 -9.43
CA MET A 63 0.10 -0.68 -10.87
C MET A 63 0.99 -1.90 -11.22
N SER A 64 1.76 -2.41 -10.26
CA SER A 64 2.57 -3.61 -10.39
C SER A 64 2.06 -4.77 -9.51
N VAL A 65 0.98 -4.54 -8.73
CA VAL A 65 0.43 -5.56 -7.84
C VAL A 65 -0.12 -6.72 -8.67
N GLY A 66 0.36 -7.92 -8.33
CA GLY A 66 -0.24 -9.15 -8.81
C GLY A 66 0.39 -9.72 -10.07
N PHE A 67 1.36 -9.06 -10.71
CA PHE A 67 2.03 -9.61 -11.90
C PHE A 67 2.52 -11.05 -11.69
N GLU A 68 3.32 -11.29 -10.65
CA GLU A 68 3.90 -12.62 -10.39
C GLU A 68 2.83 -13.68 -10.16
N LYS A 69 1.78 -13.35 -9.39
CA LYS A 69 0.71 -14.30 -9.07
C LYS A 69 -0.20 -14.57 -10.27
N VAL A 70 -0.56 -13.52 -11.00
CA VAL A 70 -1.34 -13.64 -12.22
C VAL A 70 -0.56 -14.45 -13.24
N PHE A 71 0.72 -14.15 -13.42
CA PHE A 71 1.60 -14.85 -14.36
C PHE A 71 1.78 -16.33 -14.01
N LEU A 72 1.98 -16.66 -12.73
CA LEU A 72 2.15 -18.06 -12.28
C LEU A 72 0.86 -18.88 -12.35
N LEU A 73 -0.31 -18.25 -12.17
CA LEU A 73 -1.62 -18.89 -12.28
C LEU A 73 -2.24 -18.73 -13.68
N TYR A 74 -1.47 -18.19 -14.63
CA TYR A 74 -1.92 -17.90 -15.98
C TYR A 74 -2.05 -19.20 -16.78
N ASN A 75 -3.25 -19.48 -17.29
CA ASN A 75 -3.53 -20.64 -18.14
C ASN A 75 -4.54 -20.25 -19.22
N PRO A 76 -4.53 -20.85 -20.43
CA PRO A 76 -5.53 -20.58 -21.49
C PRO A 76 -6.99 -20.51 -21.04
N LEU A 77 -7.40 -21.22 -19.98
CA LEU A 77 -8.76 -21.13 -19.42
C LEU A 77 -9.06 -19.83 -18.66
N THR A 78 -8.03 -19.10 -18.23
CA THR A 78 -8.12 -17.87 -17.42
C THR A 78 -7.63 -16.62 -18.16
N TYR A 79 -7.32 -16.72 -19.47
CA TYR A 79 -6.80 -15.58 -20.25
C TYR A 79 -7.77 -14.40 -20.34
N GLU A 80 -9.05 -14.65 -20.64
CA GLU A 80 -10.03 -13.57 -20.82
C GLU A 80 -10.32 -12.76 -19.55
N THR A 81 -10.10 -13.34 -18.36
CA THR A 81 -10.43 -12.70 -17.07
C THR A 81 -9.23 -12.39 -16.19
N GLY A 82 -8.10 -13.07 -16.42
CA GLY A 82 -6.89 -12.94 -15.61
C GLY A 82 -5.83 -12.03 -16.21
N GLU A 83 -5.94 -11.60 -17.47
CA GLU A 83 -4.93 -10.74 -18.07
C GLU A 83 -4.95 -9.33 -17.45
N VAL A 84 -3.81 -8.94 -16.86
CA VAL A 84 -3.56 -7.57 -16.37
C VAL A 84 -2.51 -6.89 -17.23
N ILE A 85 -2.46 -5.55 -17.17
CA ILE A 85 -1.54 -4.71 -17.95
C ILE A 85 -0.10 -5.25 -17.88
N SER A 86 0.36 -5.66 -16.70
CA SER A 86 1.70 -6.21 -16.47
C SER A 86 1.96 -7.51 -17.25
N THR A 87 0.96 -8.40 -17.34
CA THR A 87 1.05 -9.68 -18.07
C THR A 87 0.99 -9.47 -19.58
N TYR A 88 0.16 -8.52 -20.04
CA TYR A 88 0.10 -8.14 -21.45
C TYR A 88 1.42 -7.53 -21.95
N VAL A 89 2.00 -6.62 -21.16
CA VAL A 89 3.30 -6.01 -21.45
C VAL A 89 4.42 -7.07 -21.46
N TYR A 90 4.35 -8.06 -20.57
CA TYR A 90 5.28 -9.19 -20.56
C TYR A 90 5.15 -10.05 -21.82
N ASN A 91 3.93 -10.44 -22.22
CA ASN A 91 3.70 -11.23 -23.43
C ASN A 91 4.21 -10.50 -24.68
N LYS A 92 3.83 -9.23 -24.87
CA LYS A 92 4.31 -8.43 -26.00
C LYS A 92 5.82 -8.19 -25.97
N GLY A 93 6.38 -7.95 -24.79
CA GLY A 93 7.80 -7.61 -24.62
C GLY A 93 8.75 -8.77 -24.76
N MET A 94 8.48 -9.86 -24.05
CA MET A 94 9.40 -11.00 -23.93
C MET A 94 9.03 -12.17 -24.83
N VAL A 95 7.73 -12.46 -25.02
CA VAL A 95 7.30 -13.60 -25.86
C VAL A 95 7.33 -13.24 -27.34
N GLU A 96 6.78 -12.08 -27.71
CA GLU A 96 6.81 -11.56 -29.09
C GLU A 96 8.10 -10.76 -29.40
N MET A 97 9.03 -10.64 -28.44
CA MET A 97 10.28 -9.88 -28.56
C MET A 97 10.13 -8.39 -28.91
N ASN A 98 8.97 -7.78 -28.64
CA ASN A 98 8.75 -6.35 -28.86
C ASN A 98 9.21 -5.52 -27.66
N PHE A 99 10.53 -5.43 -27.49
CA PHE A 99 11.15 -4.71 -26.36
C PHE A 99 10.82 -3.22 -26.36
N SER A 100 10.67 -2.59 -27.53
CA SER A 100 10.32 -1.17 -27.65
C SER A 100 8.95 -0.87 -27.04
N PHE A 101 7.94 -1.70 -27.34
CA PHE A 101 6.60 -1.56 -26.77
C PHE A 101 6.63 -1.78 -25.25
N ALA A 102 7.30 -2.82 -24.78
CA ALA A 102 7.33 -3.14 -23.35
C ALA A 102 8.08 -2.09 -22.51
N THR A 103 9.15 -1.51 -23.05
CA THR A 103 9.87 -0.43 -22.40
C THR A 103 9.00 0.83 -22.31
N ALA A 104 8.31 1.19 -23.39
CA ALA A 104 7.41 2.35 -23.41
C ALA A 104 6.24 2.19 -22.42
N ALA A 105 5.65 1.00 -22.34
CA ALA A 105 4.57 0.71 -21.40
C ALA A 105 5.03 0.77 -19.94
N ASN A 106 6.22 0.24 -19.62
CA ASN A 106 6.79 0.34 -18.27
C ASN A 106 7.14 1.78 -17.88
N LEU A 107 7.63 2.57 -18.83
CA LEU A 107 7.91 3.99 -18.60
C LEU A 107 6.61 4.76 -18.30
N PHE A 108 5.55 4.53 -19.07
CA PHE A 108 4.23 5.11 -18.81
C PHE A 108 3.72 4.73 -17.41
N ASN A 109 3.79 3.44 -17.07
CA ASN A 109 3.40 2.94 -15.76
C ASN A 109 4.18 3.63 -14.62
N SER A 110 5.51 3.79 -14.79
CA SER A 110 6.35 4.49 -13.81
C SER A 110 5.95 5.96 -13.62
N VAL A 111 5.57 6.66 -14.70
CA VAL A 111 5.09 8.06 -14.63
C VAL A 111 3.76 8.13 -13.87
N VAL A 112 2.83 7.20 -14.12
CA VAL A 112 1.55 7.13 -13.41
C VAL A 112 1.75 6.84 -11.92
N ASN A 113 2.62 5.90 -11.57
CA ASN A 113 2.98 5.61 -10.17
C ASN A 113 3.61 6.83 -9.50
N LEU A 114 4.52 7.54 -10.17
CA LEU A 114 5.13 8.77 -9.65
C LEU A 114 4.06 9.83 -9.36
N LEU A 115 3.15 10.07 -10.30
CA LEU A 115 2.05 11.02 -10.12
C LEU A 115 1.15 10.63 -8.94
N LEU A 116 0.77 9.36 -8.84
CA LEU A 116 -0.02 8.83 -7.72
C LEU A 116 0.66 9.05 -6.37
N VAL A 117 1.97 8.78 -6.28
CA VAL A 117 2.75 8.97 -5.06
C VAL A 117 2.84 10.46 -4.69
N ILE A 118 3.11 11.34 -5.65
CA ILE A 118 3.18 12.79 -5.42
C ILE A 118 1.81 13.32 -4.96
N CYS A 119 0.72 12.95 -5.64
CA CYS A 119 -0.64 13.35 -5.27
C CYS A 119 -1.00 12.84 -3.87
N SER A 120 -0.71 11.57 -3.58
CA SER A 120 -0.96 10.99 -2.26
C SER A 120 -0.15 11.70 -1.18
N ASN A 121 1.13 11.96 -1.41
CA ASN A 121 2.00 12.67 -0.48
C ASN A 121 1.49 14.11 -0.22
N PHE A 122 1.06 14.80 -1.27
CA PHE A 122 0.52 16.16 -1.17
C PHE A 122 -0.77 16.21 -0.35
N ILE A 123 -1.71 15.28 -0.59
CA ILE A 123 -2.94 15.16 0.18
C ILE A 123 -2.63 14.87 1.65
N CYS A 124 -1.71 13.94 1.90
CA CYS A 124 -1.32 13.54 3.25
C CYS A 124 -0.69 14.70 4.01
N ARG A 125 0.24 15.45 3.40
CA ARG A 125 0.87 16.63 4.01
C ARG A 125 -0.12 17.74 4.39
N LYS A 126 -1.29 17.79 3.73
CA LYS A 126 -2.35 18.76 4.04
C LYS A 126 -3.30 18.31 5.15
N VAL A 127 -3.44 17.00 5.36
CA VAL A 127 -4.38 16.39 6.31
C VAL A 127 -3.69 15.95 7.60
N THR A 128 -2.42 15.60 7.51
CA THR A 128 -1.59 15.10 8.59
C THR A 128 -0.29 15.88 8.51
N GLU A 129 0.12 16.57 9.59
CA GLU A 129 1.39 17.32 9.66
C GLU A 129 2.64 16.41 9.57
N SER A 130 2.49 15.19 9.07
CA SER A 130 3.49 14.16 8.89
C SER A 130 3.66 13.90 7.39
N SER A 131 4.74 14.41 6.81
CA SER A 131 5.17 14.11 5.46
C SER A 131 6.37 13.17 5.47
N LEU A 132 6.51 12.37 4.40
CA LEU A 132 7.72 11.56 4.16
C LEU A 132 8.99 12.43 3.96
N TRP A 133 8.82 13.75 3.79
CA TRP A 133 9.86 14.75 3.51
C TRP A 133 9.47 16.11 4.08
#